data_AF-B2L3Y6-F1
#
_entry.id   AF-B2L3Y6-F1
#
_cell.length_a   1.000
_cell.length_b   1.000
_cell.length_c   1.000
_cell.angle_alpha   90.00
_cell.angle_beta   90.00
_cell.angle_gamma   90.00
#
_symmetry.space_group_name_H-M   'P 1'
#
loop_
_entity.id
_entity.type
_entity.pdbx_description
1 polymer ?
#
loop_
_entity_poly.entity_id
_entity_poly.type
_entity_poly.pdbx_seq_one_letter_code
_entity_poly.pdbx_strand_id
1 'polypeptide(L)' 'LLDIREKFRKNWGKSLHAMIKGDTSGDYRNALLLICGGDDD' A
#
# COMPACT_ATOMS: atom_id res chain seq x y z
N LEU A 1 -2.41 -5.83 9.09
CA LEU A 1 -1.86 -4.83 8.15
C LEU A 1 -2.47 -3.44 8.32
N LEU A 2 -3.68 -3.31 8.86
CA LEU A 2 -4.34 -2.02 9.11
C LEU A 2 -3.46 -1.05 9.92
N ASP A 3 -2.92 -1.47 11.07
CA ASP A 3 -2.04 -0.62 11.89
C ASP A 3 -0.82 -0.08 11.13
N ILE A 4 -0.20 -0.92 10.30
CA ILE A 4 0.96 -0.54 9.49
C ILE A 4 0.53 0.48 8.42
N ARG A 5 -0.59 0.26 7.74
CA ARG A 5 -1.13 1.18 6.72
C ARG A 5 -1.49 2.53 7.32
N GLU A 6 -2.14 2.54 8.48
CA GLU A 6 -2.49 3.77 9.21
C GLU A 6 -1.25 4.54 9.65
N LYS A 7 -0.27 3.86 10.28
CA LYS A 7 0.99 4.48 10.67
C LYS A 7 1.77 4.97 9.46
N PHE A 8 1.74 4.24 8.35
CA PHE A 8 2.39 4.63 7.13
C PHE A 8 1.80 5.93 6.58
N ARG A 9 0.48 5.99 6.48
CA ARG A 9 -0.22 7.22 6.05
C ARG A 9 0.09 8.39 6.97
N LYS A 10 0.07 8.19 8.29
CA LYS A 10 0.37 9.25 9.27
C LYS A 10 1.78 9.82 9.12
N ASN A 11 2.77 8.98 8.82
CA ASN A 11 4.17 9.40 8.77
C ASN A 11 4.58 9.96 7.39
N TRP A 12 3.98 9.50 6.29
CA TRP A 12 4.43 9.81 4.93
C TRP A 12 3.38 10.53 4.06
N GLY A 13 2.16 10.75 4.55
CA GLY A 13 1.13 11.53 3.86
C GLY A 13 0.56 10.86 2.60
N LYS A 14 0.90 9.60 2.34
CA LYS A 14 0.37 8.77 1.25
C LYS A 14 0.05 7.37 1.76
N SER A 15 -0.90 6.69 1.13
CA SER A 15 -1.22 5.31 1.50
C SER A 15 -0.09 4.35 1.09
N LEU A 16 0.07 3.27 1.86
CA LEU A 16 0.99 2.19 1.53
C LEU A 16 0.60 1.55 0.18
N HIS A 17 -0.70 1.42 -0.09
CA HIS A 17 -1.25 0.90 -1.34
C HIS A 17 -0.80 1.74 -2.55
N ALA A 18 -0.96 3.07 -2.48
CA ALA A 18 -0.54 3.98 -3.56
C ALA A 18 0.97 3.92 -3.82
N MET A 19 1.77 3.81 -2.76
CA MET A 19 3.23 3.63 -2.90
C MET A 19 3.56 2.32 -3.64
N ILE A 20 3.00 1.19 -3.20
CA ILE A 20 3.22 -0.12 -3.84
C ILE A 20 2.82 -0.05 -5.31
N LYS A 21 1.66 0.56 -5.61
CA LYS A 21 1.16 0.69 -6.98
C LYS A 21 2.10 1.52 -7.87
N GLY A 22 2.75 2.55 -7.33
CA GLY A 22 3.68 3.41 -8.08
C GLY A 22 5.08 2.80 -8.25
N ASP A 23 5.59 2.13 -7.22
CA ASP A 23 7.01 1.74 -7.14
C ASP A 23 7.27 0.28 -7.56
N THR A 24 6.23 -0.51 -7.81
CA THR A 24 6.37 -1.92 -8.22
C THR A 24 5.59 -2.24 -9.49
N SER A 25 5.91 -3.36 -10.16
CA SER A 25 5.29 -3.74 -11.44
C SER A 25 5.04 -5.25 -11.61
N GLY A 26 4.30 -5.59 -12.66
CA GLY A 26 3.93 -6.98 -13.01
C GLY A 26 3.15 -7.71 -11.91
N ASP A 27 3.28 -9.04 -11.90
CA ASP A 27 2.60 -9.89 -10.92
C ASP A 27 3.09 -9.68 -9.50
N TYR A 28 4.33 -9.20 -9.33
CA TYR A 28 4.84 -8.79 -8.03
C TYR A 28 4.01 -7.66 -7.41
N ARG A 29 3.68 -6.62 -8.19
CA ARG A 29 2.75 -5.56 -7.76
C ARG A 29 1.41 -6.15 -7.37
N ASN A 30 0.83 -7.00 -8.23
CA ASN A 30 -0.50 -7.56 -8.02
C ASN A 30 -0.56 -8.37 -6.72
N ALA A 31 0.44 -9.22 -6.48
CA ALA A 31 0.55 -9.99 -5.24
C ALA A 31 0.69 -9.09 -4.01
N LEU A 32 1.53 -8.06 -4.07
CA LEU A 32 1.70 -7.12 -2.96
C LEU A 32 0.43 -6.31 -2.66
N LEU A 33 -0.30 -5.87 -3.69
CA LEU A 33 -1.57 -5.14 -3.49
C LEU A 33 -2.63 -6.04 -2.85
N LEU A 34 -2.71 -7.31 -3.27
CA LEU A 34 -3.61 -8.30 -2.64
C LEU A 34 -3.29 -8.52 -1.16
N ILE A 35 -2.01 -8.59 -0.80
CA ILE A 35 -1.57 -8.72 0.59
C ILE A 35 -1.84 -7.42 1.36
N CYS A 36 -1.53 -6.27 0.76
CA CYS A 36 -1.69 -4.95 1.39
C CYS A 36 -3.17 -4.66 1.71
N GLY A 37 -4.10 -5.10 0.85
CA GLY A 37 -5.51 -4.76 0.91
C GLY A 37 -5.82 -3.50 0.08
N GLY A 38 -6.98 -2.88 0.31
CA GLY A 38 -7.45 -1.73 -0.48
C GLY A 38 -6.69 -0.41 -0.23
N ASP A 39 -6.98 0.60 -1.04
CA ASP A 39 -6.76 1.97 -0.63
C ASP A 39 -7.84 2.29 0.41
N ASP A 40 -7.43 2.49 1.67
CA ASP A 40 -8.35 3.06 2.65
C ASP A 40 -8.56 4.51 2.18
N ASP A 41 -9.78 4.95 1.87
CA ASP A 41 -10.02 6.38 1.64
C ASP A 41 -9.91 7.15 2.97
#